data_AF-A0A9P7AEH3-F1
#
_entry.id   AF-A0A9P7AEH3-F1
#
_cell.length_a   1.000
_cell.length_b   1.000
_cell.length_c   1.000
_cell.angle_alpha   90.00
_cell.angle_beta   90.00
_cell.angle_gamma   90.00
#
_symmetry.space_group_name_H-M   'P 1'
#
loop_
_entity.id
_entity.type
_entity.pdbx_description
1 polymer ?
#
loop_
_entity_poly.entity_id
_entity_poly.type
_entity_poly.pdbx_seq_one_letter_code
_entity_poly.pdbx_strand_id
1 'polypeptide(L)'
;MSTSTVFRTSTLSCHRILHPCYKVEMLKSLWSPNFSFVRTYASAGPARRTGDDKIPFRVVRLVHPETGKLEPPTRLSDVLESVDLKAFRVELVTEEPEPIVKIVDRRDSYQKWKEQKKAFRKSAKAGEQKEIQITWGVDDGDLKHKITKKLPKPDEMAARVSEIASMLLDIAKEWKARDVQKTTAVMSFQKNPS
;
A
#
# COMPACT_ATOMS: atom_id res chain seq x y z
N MET A 1 -33.10 -15.65 40.08
CA MET A 1 -33.13 -14.23 40.51
C MET A 1 -32.71 -13.41 39.31
N SER A 2 -33.66 -12.76 38.64
CA SER A 2 -33.49 -12.13 37.33
C SER A 2 -33.72 -10.63 37.46
N THR A 3 -32.72 -9.81 37.16
CA THR A 3 -32.80 -8.35 37.20
C THR A 3 -33.06 -7.81 35.80
N SER A 4 -34.27 -7.28 35.59
CA SER A 4 -34.69 -6.62 34.37
C SER A 4 -34.29 -5.14 34.40
N THR A 5 -33.42 -4.71 33.50
CA THR A 5 -33.05 -3.30 33.32
C THR A 5 -33.95 -2.67 32.27
N VAL A 6 -34.75 -1.68 32.68
CA VAL A 6 -35.65 -0.90 31.82
C VAL A 6 -34.91 0.34 31.33
N PHE A 7 -34.83 0.56 30.01
CA PHE A 7 -34.35 1.83 29.44
C PHE A 7 -35.53 2.67 28.95
N ARG A 8 -35.61 3.89 29.50
CA ARG A 8 -36.61 4.92 29.22
C ARG A 8 -36.37 5.52 27.83
N THR A 9 -37.43 5.67 27.05
CA THR A 9 -37.45 6.47 25.82
C THR A 9 -37.67 7.95 26.19
N SER A 10 -36.82 8.83 25.68
CA SER A 10 -36.98 10.27 25.79
C SER A 10 -37.60 10.81 24.50
N THR A 11 -38.84 11.26 24.58
CA THR A 11 -39.51 12.01 23.50
C THR A 11 -39.01 13.46 23.52
N LEU A 12 -38.43 13.91 22.41
CA LEU A 12 -38.14 15.33 22.22
C LEU A 12 -39.37 16.02 21.64
N SER A 13 -40.03 16.79 22.50
CA SER A 13 -41.11 17.73 22.18
C SER A 13 -40.59 18.82 21.24
N CYS A 14 -41.27 18.96 20.10
CA CYS A 14 -41.05 20.04 19.15
C CYS A 14 -41.76 21.28 19.69
N HIS A 15 -41.02 22.33 20.07
CA HIS A 15 -41.59 23.64 20.35
C HIS A 15 -41.13 24.64 19.29
N ARG A 16 -42.12 25.04 18.51
CA ARG A 16 -42.13 26.10 17.51
C ARG A 16 -42.16 27.44 18.24
N ILE A 17 -41.09 28.22 18.16
CA ILE A 17 -41.10 29.62 18.57
C ILE A 17 -40.70 30.45 17.36
N LEU A 18 -41.60 31.36 16.99
CA LEU A 18 -41.49 32.30 15.88
C LEU A 18 -41.01 33.68 16.39
N HIS A 19 -39.98 34.22 15.71
CA HIS A 19 -39.58 35.63 15.53
C HIS A 19 -39.07 36.44 16.77
N PRO A 20 -38.24 37.52 16.64
CA PRO A 20 -38.03 38.39 15.46
C PRO A 20 -36.57 38.75 15.10
N CYS A 21 -36.46 39.48 13.99
CA CYS A 21 -35.27 40.11 13.39
C CYS A 21 -34.34 40.82 14.39
N TYR A 22 -33.03 40.60 14.25
CA TYR A 22 -32.03 41.64 14.48
C TYR A 22 -30.78 41.43 13.61
N LYS A 23 -30.41 42.51 12.91
CA LYS A 23 -29.12 42.87 12.31
C LYS A 23 -28.30 41.77 11.61
N VAL A 24 -28.34 41.82 10.28
CA VAL A 24 -27.24 41.42 9.41
C VAL A 24 -26.16 42.51 9.51
N GLU A 25 -25.17 42.34 10.38
CA GLU A 25 -23.91 43.09 10.29
C GLU A 25 -22.93 42.30 9.41
N MET A 26 -22.75 42.84 8.20
CA MET A 26 -21.76 42.44 7.22
C MET A 26 -20.35 42.55 7.79
N LEU A 27 -19.76 41.44 8.21
CA LEU A 27 -18.30 41.28 8.24
C LEU A 27 -17.85 40.83 6.85
N LYS A 28 -17.74 41.82 5.95
CA LYS A 28 -16.88 41.74 4.78
C LYS A 28 -15.43 41.86 5.25
N SER A 29 -14.54 41.11 4.60
CA SER A 29 -13.08 41.07 4.81
C SER A 29 -12.68 40.37 6.11
N LEU A 30 -11.98 39.24 6.08
CA LEU A 30 -10.69 39.04 5.42
C LEU A 30 -10.63 37.65 4.77
N TRP A 31 -10.99 37.59 3.49
CA TRP A 31 -10.45 36.57 2.61
C TRP A 31 -9.02 37.00 2.28
N SER A 32 -8.04 36.45 2.99
CA SER A 32 -6.64 36.56 2.60
C SER A 32 -6.45 35.82 1.28
N PRO A 33 -6.08 36.49 0.16
CA PRO A 33 -5.86 35.83 -1.12
C PRO A 33 -4.47 35.18 -1.24
N ASN A 34 -3.74 35.05 -0.12
CA ASN A 34 -2.37 34.52 -0.10
C ASN A 34 -2.32 33.07 0.40
N PHE A 35 -3.24 32.22 -0.05
CA PHE A 35 -2.96 30.78 -0.04
C PHE A 35 -2.10 30.50 -1.27
N SER A 36 -0.81 30.85 -1.18
CA SER A 36 0.18 30.39 -2.15
C SER A 36 0.09 28.86 -2.14
N PHE A 37 -0.45 28.30 -3.21
CA PHE A 37 -0.38 26.89 -3.51
C PHE A 37 1.08 26.54 -3.72
N VAL A 38 1.80 26.32 -2.61
CA VAL A 38 3.17 25.82 -2.66
C VAL A 38 3.02 24.39 -3.12
N ARG A 39 3.24 24.20 -4.42
CA ARG A 39 3.38 22.89 -5.04
C ARG A 39 4.61 22.24 -4.42
N THR A 40 4.42 21.55 -3.30
CA THR A 40 5.43 20.66 -2.74
C THR A 40 5.60 19.53 -3.73
N TYR A 41 6.65 19.62 -4.55
CA TYR A 41 7.07 18.52 -5.38
C TYR A 41 7.39 17.36 -4.43
N ALA A 42 6.60 16.29 -4.52
CA ALA A 42 6.87 15.06 -3.80
C ALA A 42 8.19 14.46 -4.31
N SER A 43 9.32 14.93 -3.77
CA SER A 43 10.63 14.31 -3.92
C SER A 43 10.84 13.20 -2.88
N ALA A 44 9.76 12.58 -2.40
CA ALA A 44 9.81 11.48 -1.45
C ALA A 44 10.01 10.14 -2.19
N GLY A 45 11.04 10.08 -3.03
CA GLY A 45 11.69 8.80 -3.31
C GLY A 45 12.59 8.42 -2.14
N PRO A 46 12.95 7.14 -1.95
CA PRO A 46 14.00 6.80 -1.00
C PRO A 46 15.24 7.65 -1.30
N ALA A 47 15.88 8.16 -0.25
CA ALA A 47 17.10 8.96 -0.38
C ALA A 47 18.10 8.18 -1.24
N ARG A 48 18.38 8.70 -2.45
CA ARG A 48 19.38 8.08 -3.31
C ARG A 48 20.72 8.25 -2.63
N ARG A 49 21.51 7.18 -2.62
CA ARG A 49 22.87 7.25 -2.10
C ARG A 49 23.66 8.32 -2.82
N THR A 50 24.48 9.04 -2.07
CA THR A 50 25.48 9.96 -2.60
C THR A 50 26.39 9.19 -3.54
N GLY A 51 26.60 9.72 -4.74
CA GLY A 51 27.37 9.03 -5.76
C GLY A 51 28.16 9.99 -6.63
N ASP A 52 29.15 9.41 -7.30
CA ASP A 52 30.06 10.07 -8.21
C ASP A 52 30.76 11.26 -7.51
N ASP A 53 30.76 12.45 -8.12
CA ASP A 53 31.45 13.65 -7.60
C ASP A 53 30.88 14.21 -6.29
N LYS A 54 29.72 13.73 -5.84
CA LYS A 54 29.08 14.21 -4.61
C LYS A 54 29.66 13.58 -3.35
N ILE A 55 30.54 12.59 -3.50
CA ILE A 55 31.16 11.88 -2.39
C ILE A 55 32.20 12.81 -1.74
N PRO A 56 32.10 13.11 -0.42
CA PRO A 56 32.97 14.10 0.23
C PRO A 56 34.38 13.58 0.54
N PHE A 57 34.69 12.31 0.24
CA PHE A 57 35.93 11.64 0.61
C PHE A 57 36.95 11.62 -0.53
N ARG A 58 38.21 11.90 -0.20
CA ARG A 58 39.32 11.90 -1.17
C ARG A 58 39.89 10.51 -1.43
N VAL A 59 39.94 9.69 -0.38
CA VAL A 59 40.47 8.32 -0.42
C VAL A 59 39.32 7.38 -0.10
N VAL A 60 39.14 6.34 -0.91
CA VAL A 60 38.03 5.40 -0.84
C VAL A 60 38.53 3.98 -1.09
N ARG A 61 37.78 2.98 -0.60
CA ARG A 61 38.03 1.57 -0.91
C ARG A 61 36.98 1.01 -1.84
N LEU A 62 37.43 0.43 -2.94
CA LEU A 62 36.56 -0.16 -3.95
C LEU A 62 36.11 -1.56 -3.52
N VAL A 63 34.82 -1.84 -3.71
CA VAL A 63 34.29 -3.20 -3.70
C VAL A 63 34.32 -3.73 -5.13
N HIS A 64 35.07 -4.81 -5.38
CA HIS A 64 34.99 -5.49 -6.67
C HIS A 64 33.59 -6.10 -6.89
N PRO A 65 33.00 -5.95 -8.09
CA PRO A 65 31.65 -6.42 -8.38
C PRO A 65 31.53 -7.95 -8.37
N GLU A 66 32.55 -8.66 -8.86
CA GLU A 66 32.54 -10.12 -9.00
C GLU A 66 32.99 -10.84 -7.72
N THR A 67 34.06 -10.36 -7.09
CA THR A 67 34.70 -11.06 -5.96
C THR A 67 34.21 -10.57 -4.59
N GLY A 68 33.57 -9.40 -4.52
CA GLY A 68 33.13 -8.78 -3.27
C GLY A 68 34.27 -8.42 -2.29
N LYS A 69 35.53 -8.51 -2.74
CA LYS A 69 36.70 -8.17 -1.95
C LYS A 69 36.94 -6.67 -1.97
N LEU A 70 37.48 -6.16 -0.87
CA LEU A 70 37.87 -4.77 -0.71
C LEU A 70 39.29 -4.58 -1.26
N GLU A 71 39.40 -3.70 -2.24
CA GLU A 71 40.69 -3.24 -2.75
C GLU A 71 41.44 -2.38 -1.71
N PRO A 72 42.76 -2.15 -1.90
CA PRO A 72 43.50 -1.17 -1.12
C PRO A 72 42.88 0.24 -1.23
N PRO A 73 43.19 1.15 -0.28
CA PRO A 73 42.73 2.53 -0.34
C PRO A 73 43.26 3.24 -1.59
N THR A 74 42.36 3.69 -2.45
CA THR A 74 42.67 4.37 -3.73
C THR A 74 42.04 5.76 -3.72
N ARG A 75 42.57 6.70 -4.52
CA ARG A 75 41.98 8.04 -4.66
C ARG A 75 40.68 7.96 -5.44
N LEU A 76 39.68 8.73 -5.02
CA LEU A 76 38.37 8.76 -5.69
C LEU A 76 38.49 9.19 -7.17
N SER A 77 39.39 10.14 -7.46
CA SER A 77 39.64 10.60 -8.84
C SER A 77 40.09 9.46 -9.76
N ASP A 78 41.06 8.66 -9.33
CA ASP A 78 41.58 7.52 -10.11
C ASP A 78 40.48 6.47 -10.37
N VAL A 79 39.55 6.30 -9.42
CA VAL A 79 38.39 5.41 -9.57
C VAL A 79 37.37 5.97 -10.57
N LEU A 80 37.11 7.28 -10.55
CA LEU A 80 36.19 7.91 -11.50
C LEU A 80 36.74 7.93 -12.93
N GLU A 81 38.05 8.04 -13.09
CA GLU A 81 38.73 8.01 -14.39
C GLU A 81 38.75 6.61 -15.02
N SER A 82 38.86 5.56 -14.21
CA SER A 82 38.90 4.17 -14.69
C SER A 82 37.54 3.60 -15.08
N VAL A 83 36.44 4.22 -14.66
CA VAL A 83 35.06 3.69 -14.82
C VAL A 83 34.29 4.49 -15.87
N ASP A 84 33.54 3.77 -16.72
CA ASP A 84 32.61 4.41 -17.66
C ASP A 84 31.39 5.01 -16.93
N LEU A 85 31.48 6.29 -16.55
CA LEU A 85 30.43 7.06 -15.82
C LEU A 85 29.07 7.13 -16.54
N LYS A 86 28.99 6.71 -17.81
CA LYS A 86 27.74 6.62 -18.57
C LYS A 86 26.98 5.33 -18.27
N ALA A 87 27.69 4.21 -18.17
CA ALA A 87 27.12 2.89 -17.95
C ALA A 87 26.99 2.59 -16.45
N PHE A 88 28.04 2.93 -15.71
CA PHE A 88 28.16 2.68 -14.28
C PHE A 88 27.92 3.95 -13.47
N ARG A 89 27.60 3.75 -12.21
CA ARG A 89 27.48 4.77 -11.17
C ARG A 89 28.29 4.33 -9.97
N VAL A 90 29.03 5.27 -9.39
CA VAL A 90 29.83 5.03 -8.20
C VAL A 90 29.00 5.41 -6.98
N GLU A 91 28.66 4.47 -6.11
CA GLU A 91 27.81 4.70 -4.94
C GLU A 91 28.56 4.49 -3.64
N LEU A 92 28.39 5.43 -2.71
CA LEU A 92 28.90 5.33 -1.35
C LEU A 92 28.03 4.37 -0.52
N VAL A 93 28.66 3.30 -0.02
CA VAL A 93 27.97 2.26 0.78
C VAL A 93 28.10 2.54 2.28
N THR A 94 29.28 2.92 2.73
CA THR A 94 29.57 3.12 4.16
C THR A 94 30.57 4.25 4.32
N GLU A 95 30.41 5.06 5.37
CA GLU A 95 31.29 6.20 5.69
C GLU A 95 32.39 5.82 6.70
N GLU A 96 32.05 5.07 7.76
CA GLU A 96 32.97 4.60 8.81
C GLU A 96 33.01 3.06 8.88
N PRO A 97 34.14 2.38 9.16
CA PRO A 97 35.46 2.88 9.57
C PRO A 97 36.37 3.38 8.44
N GLU A 98 36.10 2.98 7.19
CA GLU A 98 36.73 3.53 5.98
C GLU A 98 35.64 3.73 4.93
N PRO A 99 35.73 4.78 4.09
CA PRO A 99 34.70 5.05 3.09
C PRO A 99 34.72 3.99 1.98
N ILE A 100 33.66 3.17 1.94
CA ILE A 100 33.52 2.05 1.01
C ILE A 100 32.62 2.46 -0.15
N VAL A 101 33.13 2.23 -1.35
CA VAL A 101 32.48 2.60 -2.60
C VAL A 101 32.22 1.36 -3.46
N LYS A 102 31.03 1.29 -4.05
CA LYS A 102 30.64 0.21 -4.96
C LYS A 102 30.32 0.76 -6.34
N ILE A 103 30.78 0.06 -7.36
CA ILE A 103 30.38 0.29 -8.75
C ILE A 103 29.04 -0.42 -8.99
N VAL A 104 28.05 0.34 -9.44
CA VAL A 104 26.70 -0.16 -9.72
C VAL A 104 26.29 0.18 -11.15
N ASP A 105 25.82 -0.82 -11.88
CA ASP A 105 25.24 -0.61 -13.21
C ASP A 105 23.96 0.21 -13.17
N ARG A 106 23.86 1.21 -14.05
CA ARG A 106 22.68 2.06 -14.17
C ARG A 106 21.46 1.29 -14.68
N ARG A 107 21.68 0.30 -15.56
CA ARG A 107 20.60 -0.55 -16.10
C ARG A 107 20.07 -1.50 -15.04
N ASP A 108 20.96 -2.15 -14.29
CA ASP A 108 20.57 -3.14 -13.28
C ASP A 108 19.92 -2.50 -12.06
N SER A 109 20.45 -1.37 -11.59
CA SER A 109 19.81 -0.60 -10.52
C SER A 109 18.39 -0.16 -10.90
N TYR A 110 18.16 0.22 -12.16
CA TYR A 110 16.84 0.54 -12.65
C TYR A 110 15.90 -0.68 -12.70
N GLN A 111 16.39 -1.84 -13.15
CA GLN A 111 15.61 -3.07 -13.18
C GLN A 111 15.23 -3.52 -11.75
N LYS A 112 16.19 -3.52 -10.83
CA LYS A 112 15.96 -3.84 -9.41
C LYS A 112 14.94 -2.89 -8.78
N TRP A 113 15.03 -1.58 -9.05
CA TRP A 113 14.03 -0.62 -8.58
C TRP A 113 12.64 -0.90 -9.15
N LYS A 114 12.55 -1.23 -10.45
CA LYS A 114 11.28 -1.57 -11.11
C LYS A 114 10.66 -2.83 -10.51
N GLU A 115 11.47 -3.84 -10.21
CA GLU A 115 11.03 -5.09 -9.57
C GLU A 115 10.62 -4.88 -8.12
N GLN A 116 11.40 -4.15 -7.33
CA GLN A 116 11.04 -3.78 -5.95
C GLN A 116 9.73 -2.99 -5.93
N LYS A 117 9.54 -2.03 -6.86
CA LYS A 117 8.28 -1.28 -6.97
C LYS A 117 7.11 -2.18 -7.34
N LYS A 118 7.30 -3.16 -8.23
CA LYS A 118 6.28 -4.16 -8.56
C LYS A 118 5.98 -5.07 -7.36
N ALA A 119 7.00 -5.55 -6.66
CA ALA A 119 6.88 -6.40 -5.48
C ALA A 119 6.14 -5.66 -4.35
N PHE A 120 6.55 -4.43 -4.03
CA PHE A 120 5.89 -3.57 -3.06
C PHE A 120 4.43 -3.29 -3.42
N ARG A 121 4.13 -3.02 -4.70
CA ARG A 121 2.74 -2.86 -5.16
C ARG A 121 1.94 -4.15 -5.07
N LYS A 122 2.56 -5.31 -5.29
CA LYS A 122 1.90 -6.62 -5.16
C LYS A 122 1.64 -6.95 -3.69
N SER A 123 2.60 -6.75 -2.80
CA SER A 123 2.44 -6.97 -1.36
C SER A 123 1.42 -6.02 -0.75
N ALA A 124 1.46 -4.73 -1.10
CA ALA A 124 0.45 -3.75 -0.67
C ALA A 124 -0.97 -4.14 -1.09
N LYS A 125 -1.14 -4.70 -2.30
CA LYS A 125 -2.44 -5.21 -2.77
C LYS A 125 -2.83 -6.55 -2.14
N ALA A 126 -1.88 -7.37 -1.72
CA ALA A 126 -2.14 -8.68 -1.14
C ALA A 126 -2.70 -8.59 0.29
N GLY A 127 -2.37 -7.52 1.03
CA GLY A 127 -2.89 -7.27 2.38
C GLY A 127 -4.17 -6.43 2.43
N GLU A 128 -4.72 -6.00 1.30
CA GLU A 128 -5.90 -5.14 1.26
C GLU A 128 -7.18 -5.98 1.46
N GLN A 129 -7.81 -5.83 2.63
CA GLN A 129 -9.16 -6.38 2.88
C GLN A 129 -10.18 -5.58 2.06
N LYS A 130 -10.99 -6.28 1.27
CA LYS A 130 -12.04 -5.66 0.46
C LYS A 130 -13.39 -6.03 1.03
N GLU A 131 -14.04 -5.05 1.61
CA GLU A 131 -15.44 -5.16 2.00
C GLU A 131 -16.30 -4.92 0.75
N ILE A 132 -17.18 -5.88 0.45
CA ILE A 132 -18.19 -5.75 -0.60
C ILE A 132 -19.54 -5.72 0.10
N GLN A 133 -20.21 -4.58 0.04
CA GLN A 133 -21.57 -4.43 0.56
C GLN A 133 -22.58 -4.85 -0.51
N ILE A 134 -23.48 -5.76 -0.15
CA ILE A 134 -24.54 -6.28 -1.03
C ILE A 134 -25.88 -6.03 -0.35
N THR A 135 -26.83 -5.43 -1.07
CA THR A 135 -28.19 -5.18 -0.59
C THR A 135 -29.14 -6.27 -1.09
N TRP A 136 -30.26 -6.48 -0.37
CA TRP A 136 -31.20 -7.56 -0.63
C TRP A 136 -31.92 -7.52 -2.00
N GLY A 137 -31.89 -6.38 -2.70
CA GLY A 137 -32.53 -6.19 -4.01
C GLY A 137 -31.57 -6.08 -5.19
N VAL A 138 -30.34 -6.59 -5.06
CA VAL A 138 -29.34 -6.56 -6.14
C VAL A 138 -29.71 -7.54 -7.25
N ASP A 139 -29.68 -7.08 -8.51
CA ASP A 139 -29.91 -7.90 -9.70
C ASP A 139 -28.77 -8.90 -9.94
N ASP A 140 -29.08 -10.06 -10.51
CA ASP A 140 -28.10 -11.13 -10.78
C ASP A 140 -26.94 -10.66 -11.68
N GLY A 141 -27.19 -9.70 -12.59
CA GLY A 141 -26.15 -9.10 -13.42
C GLY A 141 -25.17 -8.25 -12.61
N ASP A 142 -25.67 -7.42 -11.68
CA ASP A 142 -24.86 -6.58 -10.81
C ASP A 142 -24.08 -7.41 -9.78
N LEU A 143 -24.69 -8.50 -9.27
CA LEU A 143 -24.02 -9.46 -8.41
C LEU A 143 -22.83 -10.11 -9.14
N LYS A 144 -23.02 -10.52 -10.41
CA LYS A 144 -21.95 -11.06 -11.25
C LYS A 144 -20.85 -10.02 -11.45
N HIS A 145 -21.15 -8.75 -11.68
CA HIS A 145 -20.09 -7.74 -11.85
C HIS A 145 -19.31 -7.44 -10.56
N LYS A 146 -19.96 -7.53 -9.39
CA LYS A 146 -19.30 -7.38 -8.08
C LYS A 146 -18.41 -8.57 -7.71
N ILE A 147 -18.81 -9.78 -8.11
CA ILE A 147 -18.10 -11.04 -7.82
C ILE A 147 -17.04 -11.36 -8.89
N THR A 148 -17.32 -11.07 -10.16
CA THR A 148 -16.55 -11.57 -11.30
C THR A 148 -15.34 -10.71 -11.60
N LYS A 149 -14.30 -10.87 -10.77
CA LYS A 149 -12.95 -10.54 -11.16
C LYS A 149 -12.30 -11.80 -11.77
N LYS A 150 -12.52 -11.95 -13.09
CA LYS A 150 -12.08 -13.02 -14.02
C LYS A 150 -12.67 -14.42 -13.78
N LEU A 151 -13.53 -14.86 -14.70
CA LEU A 151 -14.02 -16.24 -14.78
C LEU A 151 -12.89 -17.18 -15.25
N PRO A 152 -12.65 -18.31 -14.57
CA PRO A 152 -11.71 -19.35 -15.00
C PRO A 152 -12.22 -20.07 -16.26
N LYS A 153 -11.29 -20.70 -17.01
CA LYS A 153 -11.62 -21.43 -18.24
C LYS A 153 -12.46 -22.69 -17.92
N PRO A 154 -13.29 -23.19 -18.85
CA PRO A 154 -14.16 -24.35 -18.61
C PRO A 154 -13.46 -25.59 -18.06
N ASP A 155 -12.26 -25.90 -18.57
CA ASP A 155 -11.49 -27.06 -18.13
C ASP A 155 -10.99 -26.91 -16.68
N GLU A 156 -10.62 -25.69 -16.31
CA GLU A 156 -10.23 -25.36 -14.94
C GLU A 156 -11.45 -25.39 -14.00
N MET A 157 -12.64 -25.01 -14.48
CA MET A 157 -13.89 -25.11 -13.70
C MET A 157 -14.24 -26.55 -13.36
N ALA A 158 -14.10 -27.48 -14.31
CA ALA A 158 -14.42 -28.89 -14.07
C ALA A 158 -13.55 -29.50 -12.97
N ALA A 159 -12.22 -29.27 -13.00
CA ALA A 159 -11.31 -29.73 -11.97
C ALA A 159 -11.61 -29.11 -10.59
N ARG A 160 -11.92 -27.80 -10.57
CA ARG A 160 -12.29 -27.09 -9.33
C ARG A 160 -13.61 -27.58 -8.74
N VAL A 161 -14.60 -27.92 -9.58
CA VAL A 161 -15.90 -28.42 -9.11
C VAL A 161 -15.75 -29.77 -8.43
N SER A 162 -14.91 -30.67 -8.95
CA SER A 162 -14.63 -31.95 -8.27
C SER A 162 -13.90 -31.76 -6.94
N GLU A 163 -12.93 -30.84 -6.87
CA GLU A 163 -12.23 -30.50 -5.63
C GLU A 163 -13.20 -29.92 -4.59
N ILE A 164 -14.04 -28.95 -5.01
CA ILE A 164 -15.03 -28.31 -4.14
C ILE A 164 -16.07 -29.31 -3.66
N ALA A 165 -16.52 -30.23 -4.51
CA ALA A 165 -17.45 -31.29 -4.11
C ALA A 165 -16.86 -32.15 -2.97
N SER A 166 -15.57 -32.46 -3.04
CA SER A 166 -14.89 -33.22 -1.97
C SER A 166 -14.75 -32.39 -0.67
N MET A 167 -14.43 -31.10 -0.77
CA MET A 167 -14.32 -30.20 0.39
C MET A 167 -15.68 -29.93 1.06
N LEU A 168 -16.76 -29.88 0.27
CA LEU A 168 -18.11 -29.65 0.79
C LEU A 168 -18.65 -30.85 1.57
N LEU A 169 -18.15 -32.07 1.32
CA LEU A 169 -18.48 -33.25 2.11
C LEU A 169 -17.98 -33.12 3.56
N ASP A 170 -16.83 -32.49 3.77
CA ASP A 170 -16.27 -32.23 5.10
C ASP A 170 -16.98 -31.04 5.79
N ILE A 171 -17.33 -29.99 5.04
CA ILE A 171 -18.08 -28.83 5.58
C ILE A 171 -19.51 -29.23 5.96
N ALA A 172 -20.15 -30.13 5.21
CA ALA A 172 -21.46 -30.68 5.56
C ALA A 172 -21.43 -31.42 6.91
N LYS A 173 -20.24 -31.89 7.33
CA LYS A 173 -20.01 -32.57 8.59
C LYS A 173 -19.76 -31.60 9.76
N GLU A 174 -19.28 -30.38 9.48
CA GLU A 174 -18.79 -29.44 10.49
C GLU A 174 -19.58 -28.11 10.56
N TRP A 175 -20.86 -28.15 10.22
CA TRP A 175 -21.71 -26.97 10.34
C TRP A 175 -21.95 -26.58 11.81
N LYS A 176 -21.29 -25.51 12.27
CA LYS A 176 -21.62 -24.78 13.50
C LYS A 176 -22.58 -23.62 13.19
N ALA A 177 -23.54 -23.37 14.08
CA ALA A 177 -24.55 -22.32 13.92
C ALA A 177 -23.91 -20.91 13.77
N ARG A 178 -24.42 -20.12 12.81
CA ARG A 178 -23.96 -18.75 12.51
C ARG A 178 -24.54 -17.74 13.50
N ASP A 179 -23.77 -16.69 13.80
CA ASP A 179 -24.29 -15.50 14.49
C ASP A 179 -25.02 -14.62 13.47
N VAL A 180 -26.35 -14.77 13.41
CA VAL A 180 -27.23 -14.03 12.50
C VAL A 180 -27.88 -12.91 13.30
N GLN A 181 -27.55 -11.66 12.99
CA GLN A 181 -28.28 -10.52 13.51
C GLN A 181 -29.54 -10.24 12.67
N LYS A 182 -30.56 -9.59 13.26
CA LYS A 182 -31.90 -9.44 12.67
C LYS A 182 -31.95 -8.82 11.26
N THR A 183 -30.95 -8.03 10.87
CA THR A 183 -30.96 -7.28 9.59
C THR A 183 -29.68 -7.42 8.77
N THR A 184 -28.63 -8.03 9.33
CA THR A 184 -27.29 -8.04 8.71
C THR A 184 -26.63 -9.39 8.94
N ALA A 185 -26.05 -9.93 7.88
CA ALA A 185 -25.13 -11.07 7.94
C ALA A 185 -23.73 -10.60 7.55
N VAL A 186 -22.75 -10.83 8.42
CA VAL A 186 -21.34 -10.53 8.13
C VAL A 186 -20.64 -11.83 7.78
N MET A 187 -19.98 -11.86 6.62
CA MET A 187 -19.23 -13.02 6.15
C MET A 187 -17.78 -12.59 5.88
N SER A 188 -16.82 -13.23 6.54
CA SER A 188 -15.39 -13.01 6.33
C SER A 188 -14.80 -14.16 5.53
N PHE A 189 -14.16 -13.86 4.40
CA PHE A 189 -13.47 -14.84 3.58
C PHE A 189 -11.96 -14.71 3.78
N GLN A 190 -11.30 -15.81 4.16
CA GLN A 190 -9.84 -15.89 4.23
C GLN A 190 -9.30 -16.58 2.98
N LYS A 191 -8.17 -16.11 2.48
CA LYS A 191 -7.46 -16.77 1.40
C LYS A 191 -6.77 -18.01 1.94
N ASN A 192 -7.12 -19.21 1.46
CA ASN A 192 -6.40 -20.42 1.80
C ASN A 192 -4.95 -20.35 1.26
N PRO A 193 -3.94 -20.72 2.07
CA PRO A 193 -2.59 -20.89 1.56
C PRO A 193 -2.58 -22.08 0.59
N SER A 194 -2.13 -21.84 -0.65
CA SER A 194 -1.91 -22.85 -1.69
C SER A 194 -0.54 -23.49 -1.53
#